data_AF-A0A8J5XU07-F1
#
_entry.id   AF-A0A8J5XU07-F1
#
_cell.length_a   1.000
_cell.length_b   1.000
_cell.length_c   1.000
_cell.angle_alpha   90.00
_cell.angle_beta   90.00
_cell.angle_gamma   90.00
#
_symmetry.space_group_name_H-M   'P 1'
#
loop_
_entity.id
_entity.type
_entity.pdbx_description
1 polymer ?
#
loop_
_entity_poly.entity_id
_entity_poly.type
_entity_poly.pdbx_seq_one_letter_code
_entity_poly.pdbx_strand_id
1 'polypeptide(L)'
;MLARRCIATRAGPRLAEEAAVAAVAGTPSGARAARAIETWERVTRKRAARRALDDLGVPSLADGLRAKGLALPTRTALPTTLQVNIGLTCNLACTHCHVESSPSRSETMSAATATRVLQLLEATPSIETLDITGGAPEMHAAFPELVRGARALGVRVIDRCNLTVLHRPGMEGMPTFLYDNGVDVVASLPCYSEANVEKQRGDGAFLGSIRALQQLNSLGYAGGPSTPAANAANAAAAAAAPPPPAAPPPPSPPAAAALRARGARADRAPRLDLVYNPGGAFLPPSQSALEAAYRAKLAADWGIAFDSLFCMANMPIKRFADELREAGQLGAYLQLLLDAFNPENLNATMCRSMVHVAYDGSIHDCDFNYALGIPPANPRRRTVFQLDSSFAEMADEPIGFGHHCWGCVAGAGSS
;
A
#
# COMPACT_ATOMS: atom_id res chain seq x y z
N MET A 1 -45.61 1.00 -2.20
CA MET A 1 -45.61 1.68 -0.87
C MET A 1 -44.60 0.95 0.02
N LEU A 2 -43.32 1.32 -0.03
CA LEU A 2 -42.66 2.29 0.87
C LEU A 2 -42.86 1.97 2.36
N ALA A 3 -41.90 1.25 2.96
CA ALA A 3 -41.25 1.56 4.24
C ALA A 3 -40.46 0.36 4.81
N ARG A 4 -39.31 0.04 4.22
CA ARG A 4 -38.18 -0.54 4.96
C ARG A 4 -36.98 0.40 4.79
N ARG A 5 -37.14 1.63 5.31
CA ARG A 5 -36.10 2.66 5.35
C ARG A 5 -35.29 2.52 6.64
N CYS A 6 -33.96 2.51 6.48
CA CYS A 6 -32.97 3.06 7.41
C CYS A 6 -33.12 2.71 8.90
N ILE A 7 -32.84 1.47 9.29
CA ILE A 7 -32.51 1.16 10.70
C ILE A 7 -30.99 1.34 10.97
N ALA A 8 -30.13 1.22 9.96
CA ALA A 8 -28.67 1.26 10.15
C ALA A 8 -28.07 2.66 10.40
N THR A 9 -28.78 3.75 10.13
CA THR A 9 -28.25 5.12 10.31
C THR A 9 -28.60 5.75 11.67
N ARG A 10 -29.57 5.19 12.41
CA ARG A 10 -30.01 5.71 13.73
C ARG A 10 -29.47 4.94 14.94
N ALA A 11 -28.78 3.81 14.73
CA ALA A 11 -28.19 3.02 15.81
C ALA A 11 -26.87 3.59 16.36
N GLY A 12 -26.15 4.41 15.58
CA GLY A 12 -24.84 4.97 15.94
C GLY A 12 -24.84 5.82 17.22
N PRO A 13 -25.73 6.82 17.36
CA PRO A 13 -25.75 7.69 18.54
C PRO A 13 -26.10 6.94 19.84
N ARG A 14 -27.04 5.99 19.78
CA ARG A 14 -27.46 5.18 20.93
C ARG A 14 -26.36 4.21 21.39
N LEU A 15 -25.68 3.57 20.45
CA LEU A 15 -24.54 2.69 20.74
C LEU A 15 -23.33 3.47 21.29
N ALA A 16 -23.11 4.71 20.82
CA ALA A 16 -22.06 5.58 21.34
C ALA A 16 -22.33 6.04 22.77
N GLU A 17 -23.59 6.33 23.10
CA GLU A 17 -24.03 6.76 24.43
C GLU A 17 -23.96 5.61 25.46
N GLU A 18 -24.44 4.41 25.11
CA GLU A 18 -24.35 3.21 25.95
C GLU A 18 -22.89 2.75 26.18
N ALA A 19 -22.03 2.92 25.17
CA ALA A 19 -20.61 2.58 25.27
C ALA A 19 -19.79 3.62 26.06
N ALA A 20 -20.13 4.90 25.99
CA ALA A 20 -19.52 5.95 26.81
C ALA A 20 -19.75 5.70 28.31
N VAL A 21 -20.97 5.25 28.68
CA VAL A 21 -21.29 4.86 30.06
C VAL A 21 -20.50 3.63 30.51
N ALA A 22 -20.29 2.64 29.64
CA ALA A 22 -19.53 1.42 29.96
C ALA A 22 -18.00 1.62 29.99
N ALA A 23 -17.46 2.56 29.22
CA ALA A 23 -16.04 2.88 29.16
C ALA A 23 -15.53 3.56 30.43
N VAL A 24 -16.36 4.40 31.07
CA VAL A 24 -16.06 5.05 32.37
C VAL A 24 -15.87 4.04 33.50
N ALA A 25 -16.42 2.82 33.38
CA ALA A 25 -16.34 1.77 34.40
C ALA A 25 -15.14 0.80 34.27
N GLY A 26 -14.26 0.96 33.26
CA GLY A 26 -13.03 0.17 33.12
C GLY A 26 -13.22 -1.34 32.89
N THR A 27 -14.41 -1.79 32.50
CA THR A 27 -14.73 -3.22 32.35
C THR A 27 -14.26 -3.81 31.00
N PRO A 28 -14.06 -5.14 30.90
CA PRO A 28 -13.84 -5.82 29.61
C PRO A 28 -14.98 -5.60 28.58
N SER A 29 -16.16 -5.17 29.04
CA SER A 29 -17.27 -4.75 28.19
C SER A 29 -17.01 -3.36 27.58
N GLY A 30 -16.51 -2.40 28.36
CA GLY A 30 -16.14 -1.06 27.91
C GLY A 30 -15.05 -1.05 26.85
N ALA A 31 -14.01 -1.88 27.00
CA ALA A 31 -12.95 -2.01 25.99
C ALA A 31 -13.43 -2.63 24.66
N ARG A 32 -14.44 -3.51 24.70
CA ARG A 32 -15.09 -4.06 23.49
C ARG A 32 -15.98 -3.02 22.83
N ALA A 33 -16.72 -2.24 23.62
CA ALA A 33 -17.58 -1.18 23.13
C ALA A 33 -16.77 -0.05 22.47
N ALA A 34 -15.65 0.38 23.08
CA ALA A 34 -14.73 1.36 22.48
C ALA A 34 -14.18 0.91 21.13
N ARG A 35 -13.70 -0.34 21.01
CA ARG A 35 -13.25 -0.92 19.73
C ARG A 35 -14.38 -0.98 18.69
N ALA A 36 -15.61 -1.25 19.13
CA ALA A 36 -16.77 -1.29 18.25
C ALA A 36 -17.13 0.11 17.71
N ILE A 37 -17.06 1.16 18.54
CA ILE A 37 -17.25 2.55 18.12
C ILE A 37 -16.17 2.96 17.13
N GLU A 38 -14.90 2.76 17.46
CA GLU A 38 -13.78 3.12 16.59
C GLU A 38 -13.87 2.42 15.23
N THR A 39 -14.25 1.13 15.25
CA THR A 39 -14.51 0.36 14.03
C THR A 39 -15.70 0.92 13.25
N TRP A 40 -16.78 1.29 13.93
CA TRP A 40 -17.96 1.90 13.30
C TRP A 40 -17.64 3.26 12.66
N GLU A 41 -16.93 4.15 13.36
CA GLU A 41 -16.49 5.45 12.84
C GLU A 41 -15.59 5.28 11.61
N ARG A 42 -14.64 4.35 11.68
CA ARG A 42 -13.76 4.00 10.55
C ARG A 42 -14.54 3.53 9.33
N VAL A 43 -15.46 2.57 9.53
CA VAL A 43 -16.32 2.07 8.45
C VAL A 43 -17.21 3.17 7.89
N THR A 44 -17.73 4.06 8.75
CA THR A 44 -18.60 5.17 8.36
C THR A 44 -17.86 6.20 7.52
N ARG A 45 -16.64 6.61 7.92
CA ARG A 45 -15.78 7.50 7.12
C ARG A 45 -15.47 6.94 5.73
N LYS A 46 -15.09 5.66 5.65
CA LYS A 46 -14.82 4.98 4.36
C LYS A 46 -16.07 4.93 3.47
N ARG A 47 -17.24 4.61 4.05
CA ARG A 47 -18.53 4.63 3.33
C ARG A 47 -18.93 6.02 2.84
N ALA A 48 -18.68 7.06 3.64
CA ALA A 48 -18.94 8.44 3.24
C ALA A 48 -18.07 8.85 2.03
N ALA A 49 -16.78 8.52 2.05
CA ALA A 49 -15.88 8.77 0.93
C ALA A 49 -16.32 8.06 -0.36
N ARG A 50 -16.81 6.82 -0.26
CA ARG A 50 -17.38 6.10 -1.41
C ARG A 50 -18.64 6.80 -1.95
N ARG A 51 -19.59 7.13 -1.07
CA ARG A 51 -20.85 7.79 -1.47
C ARG A 51 -20.62 9.14 -2.17
N ALA A 52 -19.61 9.89 -1.73
CA ALA A 52 -19.27 11.17 -2.35
C ALA A 52 -18.87 11.04 -3.84
N LEU A 53 -18.41 9.86 -4.30
CA LEU A 53 -18.15 9.60 -5.70
C LEU A 53 -19.41 9.21 -6.48
N ASP A 54 -20.33 8.50 -5.83
CA ASP A 54 -21.59 8.04 -6.45
C ASP A 54 -22.46 9.23 -6.90
N ASP A 55 -22.36 10.39 -6.24
CA ASP A 55 -23.18 11.59 -6.50
C ASP A 55 -22.73 12.43 -7.72
N LEU A 56 -21.65 12.04 -8.41
CA LEU A 56 -21.02 12.85 -9.47
C LEU A 56 -21.56 12.60 -10.89
N GLY A 57 -22.51 11.68 -11.05
CA GLY A 57 -23.12 11.36 -12.35
C GLY A 57 -22.21 10.60 -13.33
N VAL A 58 -20.96 10.31 -12.96
CA VAL A 58 -20.03 9.45 -13.72
C VAL A 58 -20.28 8.00 -13.31
N PRO A 59 -20.45 7.03 -14.24
CA PRO A 59 -20.70 5.63 -13.87
C PRO A 59 -19.50 5.00 -13.15
N SER A 60 -19.76 3.98 -12.33
CA SER A 60 -18.69 3.11 -11.82
C SER A 60 -18.01 2.36 -12.98
N LEU A 61 -16.80 1.84 -12.79
CA LEU A 61 -16.15 1.01 -13.83
C LEU A 61 -17.06 -0.17 -14.23
N ALA A 62 -17.72 -0.80 -13.26
CA ALA A 62 -18.61 -1.92 -13.53
C ALA A 62 -19.80 -1.56 -14.41
N ASP A 63 -20.45 -0.43 -14.12
CA ASP A 63 -21.60 0.01 -14.91
C ASP A 63 -21.17 0.51 -16.30
N GLY A 64 -20.02 1.20 -16.38
CA GLY A 64 -19.47 1.64 -17.66
C GLY A 64 -19.06 0.48 -18.57
N LEU A 65 -18.44 -0.58 -18.03
CA LEU A 65 -18.11 -1.78 -18.81
C LEU A 65 -19.38 -2.50 -19.29
N ARG A 66 -20.38 -2.67 -18.42
CA ARG A 66 -21.68 -3.27 -18.82
C ARG A 66 -22.36 -2.48 -19.92
N ALA A 67 -22.38 -1.15 -19.81
CA ALA A 67 -22.96 -0.28 -20.84
C ALA A 67 -22.24 -0.39 -22.20
N LYS A 68 -20.94 -0.72 -22.18
CA LYS A 68 -20.11 -0.98 -23.37
C LYS A 68 -20.16 -2.44 -23.84
N GLY A 69 -20.91 -3.32 -23.19
CA GLY A 69 -20.96 -4.76 -23.51
C GLY A 69 -19.67 -5.52 -23.18
N LEU A 70 -18.83 -4.98 -22.29
CA LEU A 70 -17.56 -5.58 -21.87
C LEU A 70 -17.74 -6.39 -20.59
N ALA A 71 -17.03 -7.51 -20.48
CA ALA A 71 -17.02 -8.33 -19.28
C ALA A 71 -16.23 -7.66 -18.14
N LEU A 72 -16.67 -7.88 -16.91
CA LEU A 72 -15.92 -7.47 -15.73
C LEU A 72 -14.68 -8.35 -15.56
N PRO A 73 -13.51 -7.78 -15.24
CA PRO A 73 -12.37 -8.59 -14.87
C PRO A 73 -12.68 -9.34 -13.57
N THR A 74 -12.41 -10.64 -13.56
CA THR A 74 -12.39 -11.45 -12.33
C THR A 74 -10.98 -11.48 -11.76
N ARG A 75 -10.83 -11.96 -10.53
CA ARG A 75 -9.52 -12.43 -10.09
C ARG A 75 -9.03 -13.49 -11.08
N THR A 76 -7.74 -13.47 -11.43
CA THR A 76 -7.14 -14.60 -12.16
C THR A 76 -7.20 -15.85 -11.26
N ALA A 77 -6.63 -16.96 -11.70
CA ALA A 77 -6.27 -18.06 -10.81
C ALA A 77 -5.49 -17.56 -9.56
N LEU A 78 -5.16 -18.48 -8.66
CA LEU A 78 -4.48 -18.27 -7.37
C LEU A 78 -3.66 -16.95 -7.26
N PRO A 79 -3.88 -16.14 -6.21
CA PRO A 79 -3.14 -14.88 -6.05
C PRO A 79 -1.63 -15.12 -5.97
N THR A 80 -0.87 -14.24 -6.62
CA THR A 80 0.59 -14.29 -6.68
C THR A 80 1.27 -13.24 -5.82
N THR A 81 0.53 -12.20 -5.42
CA THR A 81 1.04 -11.12 -4.58
C THR A 81 0.13 -10.93 -3.37
N LEU A 82 0.73 -10.84 -2.18
CA LEU A 82 0.07 -10.39 -0.97
C LEU A 82 0.57 -8.99 -0.66
N GLN A 83 -0.32 -8.01 -0.69
CA GLN A 83 0.01 -6.67 -0.21
C GLN A 83 -0.50 -6.50 1.22
N VAL A 84 0.33 -5.94 2.10
CA VAL A 84 0.00 -5.77 3.51
C VAL A 84 0.23 -4.32 3.93
N ASN A 85 -0.84 -3.62 4.30
CA ASN A 85 -0.75 -2.32 4.95
C ASN A 85 -0.59 -2.54 6.46
N ILE A 86 0.58 -2.25 7.01
CA ILE A 86 0.89 -2.57 8.42
C ILE A 86 0.53 -1.45 9.41
N GLY A 87 0.07 -0.31 8.93
CA GLY A 87 -0.33 0.83 9.75
C GLY A 87 -0.40 2.11 8.94
N LEU A 88 -0.93 3.19 9.52
CA LEU A 88 -1.13 4.48 8.82
C LEU A 88 -0.24 5.60 9.35
N THR A 89 0.59 5.34 10.35
CA THR A 89 1.62 6.29 10.81
C THR A 89 2.67 6.49 9.72
N CYS A 90 2.93 7.74 9.36
CA CYS A 90 3.95 8.13 8.38
C CYS A 90 4.68 9.37 8.88
N ASN A 91 5.95 9.55 8.53
CA ASN A 91 6.66 10.80 8.79
C ASN A 91 6.22 11.97 7.88
N LEU A 92 5.46 11.70 6.82
CA LEU A 92 4.92 12.69 5.87
C LEU A 92 3.39 12.72 5.91
N ALA A 93 2.81 13.81 5.40
CA ALA A 93 1.37 13.96 5.20
C ALA A 93 1.05 14.43 3.77
N CYS A 94 1.42 13.64 2.77
CA CYS A 94 1.30 14.02 1.36
C CYS A 94 -0.13 14.33 0.93
N THR A 95 -0.30 15.28 0.01
CA THR A 95 -1.61 15.70 -0.53
C THR A 95 -2.28 14.63 -1.40
N HIS A 96 -1.49 13.79 -2.07
CA HIS A 96 -1.99 12.67 -2.89
C HIS A 96 -2.16 11.35 -2.12
N CYS A 97 -2.02 11.34 -0.78
CA CYS A 97 -2.04 10.09 -0.01
C CYS A 97 -3.45 9.47 0.01
N HIS A 98 -3.61 8.34 -0.68
CA HIS A 98 -4.89 7.66 -0.83
C HIS A 98 -5.36 6.90 0.43
N VAL A 99 -4.49 6.70 1.43
CA VAL A 99 -4.84 6.13 2.75
C VAL A 99 -4.82 7.17 3.87
N GLU A 100 -4.54 8.43 3.53
CA GLU A 100 -4.50 9.58 4.45
C GLU A 100 -3.48 9.42 5.59
N SER A 101 -2.39 8.68 5.35
CA SER A 101 -1.33 8.50 6.34
C SER A 101 -0.69 9.84 6.74
N SER A 102 -0.29 9.96 8.01
CA SER A 102 0.32 11.15 8.60
C SER A 102 1.02 10.81 9.91
N PRO A 103 1.83 11.73 10.48
CA PRO A 103 2.43 11.53 11.81
C PRO A 103 1.40 11.39 12.92
N SER A 104 0.20 11.95 12.73
CA SER A 104 -0.90 11.93 13.70
C SER A 104 -1.76 10.65 13.66
N ARG A 105 -1.53 9.75 12.70
CA ARG A 105 -2.25 8.46 12.64
C ARG A 105 -1.69 7.47 13.65
N SER A 106 -2.57 6.66 14.23
CA SER A 106 -2.25 5.65 15.25
C SER A 106 -2.64 4.24 14.84
N GLU A 107 -3.29 4.07 13.68
CA GLU A 107 -3.67 2.77 13.16
C GLU A 107 -2.43 1.89 12.94
N THR A 108 -2.43 0.71 13.56
CA THR A 108 -1.25 -0.14 13.69
C THR A 108 -1.63 -1.61 13.64
N MET A 109 -0.78 -2.44 13.05
CA MET A 109 -0.99 -3.87 12.92
C MET A 109 -0.66 -4.58 14.24
N SER A 110 -1.55 -5.47 14.68
CA SER A 110 -1.30 -6.30 15.86
C SER A 110 -0.32 -7.44 15.56
N ALA A 111 0.44 -7.88 16.56
CA ALA A 111 1.30 -9.06 16.45
C ALA A 111 0.52 -10.31 16.00
N ALA A 112 -0.70 -10.49 16.52
CA ALA A 112 -1.57 -11.60 16.11
C ALA A 112 -1.92 -11.56 14.62
N THR A 113 -2.15 -10.36 14.06
CA THR A 113 -2.37 -10.17 12.62
C THR A 113 -1.11 -10.49 11.82
N ALA A 114 0.06 -10.00 12.24
CA ALA A 114 1.33 -10.26 11.57
C ALA A 114 1.66 -11.77 11.55
N THR A 115 1.52 -12.45 12.70
CA THR A 115 1.65 -13.91 12.80
C THR A 115 0.68 -14.62 11.86
N ARG A 116 -0.59 -14.22 11.83
CA ARG A 116 -1.59 -14.85 10.96
C ARG A 116 -1.27 -14.65 9.48
N VAL A 117 -0.75 -13.48 9.10
CA VAL A 117 -0.28 -13.19 7.74
C VAL A 117 0.85 -14.15 7.34
N LEU A 118 1.85 -14.35 8.19
CA LEU A 118 2.95 -15.27 7.90
C LEU A 118 2.48 -16.73 7.78
N GLN A 119 1.57 -17.17 8.66
CA GLN A 119 0.97 -18.51 8.56
C GLN A 119 0.22 -18.72 7.24
N LEU A 120 -0.58 -17.74 6.83
CA LEU A 120 -1.30 -17.82 5.55
C LEU A 120 -0.34 -17.75 4.35
N LEU A 121 0.75 -17.00 4.46
CA LEU A 121 1.78 -16.90 3.43
C LEU A 121 2.51 -18.25 3.27
N GLU A 122 2.86 -18.91 4.37
CA GLU A 122 3.43 -20.27 4.35
C GLU A 122 2.46 -21.28 3.70
N ALA A 123 1.17 -21.20 4.05
CA ALA A 123 0.13 -22.06 3.52
C ALA A 123 -0.32 -21.72 2.09
N THR A 124 0.21 -20.67 1.45
CA THR A 124 -0.18 -20.26 0.09
C THR A 124 1.02 -20.22 -0.86
N PRO A 125 1.48 -21.37 -1.41
CA PRO A 125 2.63 -21.44 -2.31
C PRO A 125 2.55 -20.57 -3.57
N SER A 126 1.34 -20.22 -4.02
CA SER A 126 1.17 -19.34 -5.19
C SER A 126 1.61 -17.90 -4.95
N ILE A 127 1.61 -17.41 -3.70
CA ILE A 127 1.98 -16.03 -3.38
C ILE A 127 3.50 -15.92 -3.35
N GLU A 128 4.09 -15.47 -4.44
CA GLU A 128 5.55 -15.35 -4.62
C GLU A 128 6.10 -14.02 -4.11
N THR A 129 5.23 -13.02 -3.90
CA THR A 129 5.62 -11.67 -3.46
C THR A 129 4.79 -11.19 -2.27
N LEU A 130 5.48 -10.71 -1.23
CA LEU A 130 4.93 -9.92 -0.14
C LEU A 130 5.27 -8.43 -0.38
N ASP A 131 4.25 -7.62 -0.65
CA ASP A 131 4.36 -6.16 -0.87
C ASP A 131 3.92 -5.42 0.40
N ILE A 132 4.89 -4.88 1.15
CA ILE A 132 4.63 -4.23 2.44
C ILE A 132 4.45 -2.72 2.22
N THR A 133 3.33 -2.20 2.69
CA THR A 133 2.92 -0.79 2.57
C THR A 133 2.36 -0.25 3.90
N GLY A 134 1.85 0.98 3.91
CA GLY A 134 1.32 1.61 5.12
C GLY A 134 1.22 3.12 5.01
N GLY A 135 1.54 3.79 6.12
CA GLY A 135 2.22 5.06 6.08
C GLY A 135 3.69 4.87 5.70
N ALA A 136 4.58 4.90 6.67
CA ALA A 136 5.98 4.50 6.49
C ALA A 136 6.17 3.13 7.17
N PRO A 137 6.09 2.01 6.43
CA PRO A 137 6.09 0.67 7.02
C PRO A 137 7.35 0.39 7.87
N GLU A 138 8.49 0.97 7.52
CA GLU A 138 9.78 0.83 8.19
C GLU A 138 9.73 1.28 9.66
N MET A 139 8.82 2.20 10.00
CA MET A 139 8.61 2.67 11.36
C MET A 139 7.84 1.69 12.25
N HIS A 140 7.28 0.62 11.69
CA HIS A 140 6.39 -0.30 12.40
C HIS A 140 7.17 -1.49 12.99
N ALA A 141 6.85 -1.87 14.24
CA ALA A 141 7.57 -2.93 14.95
C ALA A 141 7.51 -4.32 14.27
N ALA A 142 6.39 -4.64 13.59
CA ALA A 142 6.24 -5.89 12.85
C ALA A 142 7.00 -5.92 11.50
N PHE A 143 7.54 -4.80 11.02
CA PHE A 143 8.18 -4.75 9.70
C PHE A 143 9.37 -5.71 9.58
N PRO A 144 10.36 -5.71 10.51
CA PRO A 144 11.48 -6.65 10.41
C PRO A 144 11.06 -8.12 10.54
N GLU A 145 10.02 -8.42 11.33
CA GLU A 145 9.49 -9.77 11.49
C GLU A 145 8.85 -10.28 10.20
N LEU A 146 8.00 -9.47 9.56
CA LEU A 146 7.36 -9.81 8.30
C LEU A 146 8.37 -10.01 7.18
N VAL A 147 9.38 -9.14 7.10
CA VAL A 147 10.49 -9.26 6.13
C VAL A 147 11.21 -10.59 6.34
N ARG A 148 11.75 -10.84 7.54
CA ARG A 148 12.52 -12.07 7.81
C ARG A 148 11.68 -13.34 7.61
N GLY A 149 10.44 -13.33 8.11
CA GLY A 149 9.51 -14.46 7.97
C GLY A 149 9.20 -14.79 6.51
N ALA A 150 8.91 -13.78 5.69
CA ALA A 150 8.65 -13.98 4.26
C ALA A 150 9.93 -14.42 3.51
N ARG A 151 11.08 -13.82 3.79
CA ARG A 151 12.35 -14.21 3.16
C ARG A 151 12.76 -15.63 3.51
N ALA A 152 12.54 -16.06 4.76
CA ALA A 152 12.74 -17.44 5.17
C ALA A 152 11.89 -18.39 4.31
N LEU A 153 10.63 -18.04 4.04
CA LEU A 153 9.74 -18.81 3.17
C LEU A 153 10.12 -18.76 1.68
N GLY A 154 11.21 -18.08 1.29
CA GLY A 154 11.61 -17.88 -0.11
C GLY A 154 10.77 -16.86 -0.87
N VAL A 155 9.90 -16.12 -0.19
CA VAL A 155 9.01 -15.11 -0.79
C VAL A 155 9.81 -13.84 -1.10
N ARG A 156 9.57 -13.23 -2.27
CA ARG A 156 10.10 -11.90 -2.61
C ARG A 156 9.46 -10.87 -1.71
N VAL A 157 10.24 -9.95 -1.12
CA VAL A 157 9.68 -8.85 -0.33
C VAL A 157 9.88 -7.53 -1.05
N ILE A 158 8.82 -6.73 -1.12
CA ILE A 158 8.83 -5.35 -1.60
C ILE A 158 8.54 -4.42 -0.42
N ASP A 159 9.31 -3.36 -0.28
CA ASP A 159 9.07 -2.24 0.62
C ASP A 159 8.61 -0.99 -0.15
N ARG A 160 7.40 -0.51 0.14
CA ARG A 160 6.82 0.72 -0.43
C ARG A 160 7.32 1.94 0.35
N CYS A 161 8.55 2.33 0.07
CA CYS A 161 9.29 3.33 0.83
C CYS A 161 9.00 4.77 0.37
N ASN A 162 8.87 5.70 1.31
CA ASN A 162 8.76 7.13 1.01
C ASN A 162 10.12 7.85 0.90
N LEU A 163 11.23 7.12 1.04
CA LEU A 163 12.62 7.53 1.07
C LEU A 163 13.04 8.37 2.28
N THR A 164 12.30 9.44 2.60
CA THR A 164 12.68 10.38 3.66
C THR A 164 12.65 9.75 5.05
N VAL A 165 11.88 8.67 5.23
CA VAL A 165 11.83 7.88 6.47
C VAL A 165 13.21 7.32 6.85
N LEU A 166 14.05 6.96 5.87
CA LEU A 166 15.34 6.32 6.10
C LEU A 166 16.36 7.23 6.82
N HIS A 167 16.11 8.54 6.84
CA HIS A 167 16.93 9.54 7.54
C HIS A 167 16.31 10.02 8.86
N ARG A 168 15.21 9.41 9.30
CA ARG A 168 14.63 9.72 10.60
C ARG A 168 15.52 9.18 11.72
N PRO A 169 15.55 9.86 12.88
CA PRO A 169 16.19 9.30 14.07
C PRO A 169 15.65 7.90 14.39
N GLY A 170 16.56 6.94 14.57
CA GLY A 170 16.24 5.54 14.84
C GLY A 170 16.07 4.66 13.59
N MET A 171 16.20 5.21 12.38
CA MET A 171 16.14 4.47 11.11
C MET A 171 17.51 4.29 10.45
N GLU A 172 18.61 4.65 11.12
CA GLU A 172 19.96 4.69 10.55
C GLU A 172 20.43 3.32 10.02
N GLY A 173 20.00 2.23 10.68
CA GLY A 173 20.27 0.86 10.25
C GLY A 173 19.29 0.27 9.23
N MET A 174 18.19 0.96 8.94
CA MET A 174 17.12 0.43 8.08
C MET A 174 17.61 0.18 6.64
N PRO A 175 18.36 1.08 5.97
CA PRO A 175 18.85 0.82 4.60
C PRO A 175 19.69 -0.46 4.50
N THR A 176 20.58 -0.68 5.46
CA THR A 176 21.41 -1.90 5.56
C THR A 176 20.54 -3.12 5.80
N PHE A 177 19.55 -3.02 6.71
CA PHE A 177 18.61 -4.11 6.97
C PHE A 177 17.84 -4.53 5.70
N LEU A 178 17.34 -3.57 4.91
CA LEU A 178 16.64 -3.84 3.65
C LEU A 178 17.57 -4.57 2.66
N TYR A 179 18.80 -4.09 2.50
CA TYR A 179 19.78 -4.69 1.60
C TYR A 179 20.16 -6.12 2.02
N ASP A 180 20.54 -6.32 3.29
CA ASP A 180 20.99 -7.62 3.82
C ASP A 180 19.89 -8.68 3.78
N ASN A 181 18.62 -8.28 3.81
CA ASN A 181 17.49 -9.19 3.69
C ASN A 181 17.00 -9.35 2.24
N GLY A 182 17.65 -8.70 1.27
CA GLY A 182 17.28 -8.75 -0.14
C GLY A 182 15.89 -8.20 -0.42
N VAL A 183 15.51 -7.11 0.26
CA VAL A 183 14.24 -6.42 0.09
C VAL A 183 14.31 -5.50 -1.12
N ASP A 184 13.39 -5.65 -2.07
CA ASP A 184 13.26 -4.72 -3.18
C ASP A 184 12.57 -3.44 -2.69
N VAL A 185 13.10 -2.27 -3.03
CA VAL A 185 12.55 -0.98 -2.65
C VAL A 185 11.78 -0.38 -3.82
N VAL A 186 10.48 -0.14 -3.63
CA VAL A 186 9.65 0.64 -4.56
C VAL A 186 9.45 2.02 -3.96
N ALA A 187 10.35 2.94 -4.34
CA ALA A 187 10.49 4.25 -3.75
C ALA A 187 9.58 5.28 -4.40
N SER A 188 8.82 6.00 -3.58
CA SER A 188 7.91 7.01 -4.07
C SER A 188 8.61 8.36 -4.29
N LEU A 189 8.97 8.69 -5.54
CA LEU A 189 9.57 9.96 -5.94
C LEU A 189 8.70 10.61 -7.04
N PRO A 190 7.70 11.44 -6.68
CA PRO A 190 6.64 11.83 -7.61
C PRO A 190 7.12 12.79 -8.71
N CYS A 191 8.32 13.35 -8.61
CA CYS A 191 8.98 14.09 -9.67
C CYS A 191 10.50 14.11 -9.43
N TYR A 192 11.32 14.25 -10.48
CA TYR A 192 12.73 14.62 -10.34
C TYR A 192 12.94 16.13 -10.10
N SER A 193 11.86 16.93 -10.09
CA SER A 193 11.89 18.37 -9.79
C SER A 193 11.56 18.62 -8.33
N GLU A 194 12.41 19.40 -7.65
CA GLU A 194 12.27 19.81 -6.26
C GLU A 194 10.92 20.46 -5.98
N ALA A 195 10.58 21.52 -6.71
CA ALA A 195 9.34 22.27 -6.51
C ALA A 195 8.08 21.38 -6.58
N ASN A 196 8.07 20.37 -7.46
CA ASN A 196 6.94 19.44 -7.57
C ASN A 196 6.88 18.47 -6.40
N VAL A 197 8.03 18.00 -5.92
CA VAL A 197 8.09 17.09 -4.77
C VAL A 197 7.69 17.82 -3.50
N GLU A 198 8.22 19.02 -3.27
CA GLU A 198 7.92 19.82 -2.09
C GLU A 198 6.44 20.22 -2.03
N LYS A 199 5.85 20.64 -3.16
CA LYS A 199 4.41 20.93 -3.23
C LYS A 199 3.54 19.75 -2.79
N GLN A 200 3.94 18.52 -3.11
CA GLN A 200 3.16 17.31 -2.81
C GLN A 200 3.46 16.70 -1.44
N ARG A 201 4.70 16.85 -0.94
CA ARG A 201 5.23 16.07 0.19
C ARG A 201 5.70 16.92 1.36
N GLY A 202 5.78 18.24 1.19
CA GLY A 202 6.31 19.19 2.16
C GLY A 202 7.78 19.50 1.96
N ASP A 203 8.22 20.58 2.60
CA ASP A 203 9.55 21.16 2.47
C ASP A 203 10.67 20.16 2.83
N GLY A 204 11.75 20.18 2.06
CA GLY A 204 12.92 19.32 2.30
C GLY A 204 12.72 17.85 1.94
N ALA A 205 11.52 17.43 1.52
CA ALA A 205 11.25 16.05 1.11
C ALA A 205 12.08 15.64 -0.12
N PHE A 206 12.34 16.57 -1.05
CA PHE A 206 13.14 16.31 -2.25
C PHE A 206 14.58 15.94 -1.89
N LEU A 207 15.32 16.84 -1.23
CA LEU A 207 16.70 16.59 -0.85
C LEU A 207 16.83 15.39 0.10
N GLY A 208 15.87 15.17 0.99
CA GLY A 208 15.80 13.95 1.81
C GLY A 208 15.69 12.68 0.97
N SER A 209 14.88 12.70 -0.09
CA SER A 209 14.72 11.58 -1.01
C SER A 209 16.00 11.32 -1.82
N ILE A 210 16.66 12.38 -2.31
CA ILE A 210 17.93 12.28 -3.06
C ILE A 210 19.02 11.62 -2.19
N ARG A 211 19.18 12.07 -0.94
CA ARG A 211 20.15 11.46 -0.01
C ARG A 211 19.86 9.98 0.25
N ALA A 212 18.60 9.61 0.42
CA ALA A 212 18.19 8.21 0.62
C ALA A 212 18.53 7.34 -0.61
N LEU A 213 18.26 7.84 -1.82
CA LEU A 213 18.61 7.13 -3.06
C LEU A 213 20.11 6.94 -3.22
N GLN A 214 20.92 7.96 -2.93
CA GLN A 214 22.38 7.86 -2.94
C GLN A 214 22.89 6.82 -1.93
N GLN A 215 22.29 6.78 -0.73
CA GLN A 215 22.63 5.79 0.28
C GLN A 215 22.29 4.37 -0.20
N LEU A 216 21.10 4.16 -0.77
CA LEU A 216 20.71 2.87 -1.35
C LEU A 216 21.65 2.45 -2.49
N ASN A 217 22.01 3.36 -3.41
CA ASN A 217 22.98 3.05 -4.46
C ASN A 217 24.37 2.70 -3.89
N SER A 218 24.81 3.35 -2.81
CA SER A 218 26.09 3.03 -2.15
C SER A 218 26.13 1.63 -1.52
N LEU A 219 24.97 1.08 -1.17
CA LEU A 219 24.82 -0.30 -0.68
C LEU A 219 24.84 -1.32 -1.83
N GLY A 220 24.58 -0.91 -3.07
CA GLY A 220 24.60 -1.77 -4.25
C GLY A 220 23.26 -1.90 -4.98
N TYR A 221 22.20 -1.21 -4.54
CA TYR A 221 20.94 -1.15 -5.28
C TYR A 221 21.15 -0.57 -6.69
N ALA A 222 20.45 -1.15 -7.67
CA ALA A 222 20.50 -0.76 -9.09
C ALA A 222 21.92 -0.73 -9.71
N GLY A 223 22.81 -1.60 -9.24
CA GLY A 223 24.19 -1.67 -9.74
C GLY A 223 25.07 -0.48 -9.33
N GLY A 224 24.65 0.29 -8.33
CA GLY A 224 25.45 1.35 -7.74
C GLY A 224 26.79 0.83 -7.20
N PRO A 225 27.83 1.70 -7.10
CA PRO A 225 29.14 1.30 -6.63
C PRO A 225 29.04 0.87 -5.16
N SER A 226 28.99 -0.45 -4.92
CA SER A 226 29.19 -0.98 -3.57
C SER A 226 30.64 -0.73 -3.19
N THR A 227 30.87 0.17 -2.24
CA THR A 227 32.23 0.39 -1.72
C THR A 227 32.33 -0.25 -0.34
N PRO A 228 33.41 -1.00 -0.04
CA PRO A 228 33.63 -1.56 1.30
C PRO A 228 33.58 -0.51 2.41
N ALA A 229 33.97 0.74 2.10
CA ALA A 229 33.91 1.87 3.03
C ALA A 229 32.46 2.34 3.29
N ALA A 230 31.60 2.45 2.27
CA ALA A 230 30.18 2.75 2.46
C ALA A 230 29.48 1.62 3.23
N ASN A 231 29.79 0.36 2.91
CA ASN A 231 29.26 -0.79 3.64
C ASN A 231 29.71 -0.80 5.10
N ALA A 232 30.97 -0.49 5.40
CA ALA A 232 31.46 -0.39 6.77
C ALA A 232 30.85 0.78 7.54
N ALA A 233 30.68 1.95 6.91
CA ALA A 233 30.02 3.11 7.52
C ALA A 233 28.53 2.85 7.77
N ASN A 234 27.83 2.24 6.82
CA ASN A 234 26.42 1.86 6.95
C ASN A 234 26.23 0.72 7.97
N ALA A 235 27.15 -0.25 8.04
CA ALA A 235 27.14 -1.30 9.06
C ALA A 235 27.44 -0.75 10.47
N ALA A 236 28.38 0.19 10.58
CA ALA A 236 28.66 0.88 11.84
C ALA A 236 27.48 1.75 12.30
N ALA A 237 26.82 2.46 11.37
CA ALA A 237 25.60 3.20 11.65
C ALA A 237 24.46 2.27 12.09
N ALA A 238 24.30 1.10 11.44
CA ALA A 238 23.33 0.09 11.85
C ALA A 238 23.63 -0.51 13.23
N ALA A 239 24.91 -0.71 13.57
CA ALA A 239 25.33 -1.20 14.88
C ALA A 239 25.24 -0.15 16.00
N ALA A 240 25.30 1.14 15.66
CA ALA A 240 25.19 2.26 16.59
C ALA A 240 23.74 2.75 16.79
N ALA A 241 22.82 2.41 15.89
CA ALA A 241 21.40 2.73 16.03
C ALA A 241 20.78 1.97 17.22
N PRO A 242 19.85 2.59 17.97
CA PRO A 242 19.03 1.82 18.92
C PRO A 242 18.35 0.68 18.14
N PRO A 243 18.29 -0.54 18.70
CA PRO A 243 17.66 -1.65 17.99
C PRO A 243 16.24 -1.24 17.61
N PRO A 244 15.75 -1.62 16.41
CA PRO A 244 14.33 -1.49 16.12
C PRO A 244 13.54 -2.12 17.29
N PRO A 245 12.35 -1.59 17.61
CA PRO A 245 11.57 -2.01 18.79
C PRO A 245 11.61 -3.54 18.93
N ALA A 246 11.95 -4.00 20.14
CA ALA A 246 12.40 -5.35 20.43
C ALA A 246 11.61 -6.42 19.64
N ALA A 247 12.32 -7.09 18.72
CA ALA A 247 11.75 -8.15 17.93
C ALA A 247 11.45 -9.37 18.83
N PRO A 248 10.28 -10.03 18.67
CA PRO A 248 10.10 -11.39 19.16
C PRO A 248 11.17 -12.31 18.53
N PRO A 249 11.47 -13.48 19.13
CA PRO A 249 12.42 -14.43 18.56
C PRO A 249 12.06 -14.73 17.11
N PRO A 250 13.06 -14.93 16.23
CA PRO A 250 12.79 -15.23 14.82
C PRO A 250 11.82 -16.42 14.72
N PRO A 251 10.88 -16.41 13.76
CA PRO A 251 10.07 -17.59 13.52
C PRO A 251 11.00 -18.78 13.30
N SER A 252 10.61 -19.95 13.78
CA SER A 252 11.31 -21.20 13.51
C SER A 252 11.67 -21.29 12.02
N PRO A 253 12.83 -21.87 11.66
CA PRO A 253 13.19 -22.02 10.26
C PRO A 253 12.03 -22.65 9.49
N PRO A 254 11.79 -22.23 8.25
CA PRO A 254 10.60 -22.62 7.52
C PRO A 254 10.57 -24.14 7.41
N ALA A 255 9.38 -24.72 7.40
CA ALA A 255 9.27 -26.13 7.04
C ALA A 255 9.95 -26.31 5.68
N ALA A 256 10.99 -27.15 5.60
CA ALA A 256 11.77 -27.37 4.37
C ALA A 256 10.89 -27.68 3.13
N ALA A 257 9.65 -28.12 3.36
CA ALA A 257 8.60 -28.29 2.36
C ALA A 257 8.17 -26.98 1.66
N ALA A 258 8.01 -25.86 2.37
CA ALA A 258 7.58 -24.58 1.81
C ALA A 258 8.63 -24.00 0.84
N LEU A 259 9.91 -24.09 1.21
CA LEU A 259 11.03 -23.66 0.37
C LEU A 259 11.17 -24.55 -0.88
N ARG A 260 10.94 -25.87 -0.74
CA ARG A 260 10.92 -26.82 -1.86
C ARG A 260 9.79 -26.56 -2.84
N ALA A 261 8.60 -26.15 -2.37
CA ALA A 261 7.45 -25.86 -3.21
C ALA A 261 7.63 -24.60 -4.09
N ARG A 262 8.45 -23.64 -3.64
CA ARG A 262 8.66 -22.35 -4.32
C ARG A 262 9.92 -22.29 -5.20
N GLY A 263 10.81 -23.27 -5.05
CA GLY A 263 12.14 -23.26 -5.67
C GLY A 263 13.09 -22.27 -4.96
N ALA A 264 14.35 -22.65 -4.78
CA ALA A 264 15.34 -21.73 -4.24
C ALA A 264 15.53 -20.56 -5.21
N ARG A 265 15.21 -19.34 -4.78
CA ARG A 265 15.43 -18.13 -5.58
C ARG A 265 16.93 -17.85 -5.63
N ALA A 266 17.49 -17.68 -6.82
CA ALA A 266 18.89 -17.27 -6.95
C ALA A 266 19.12 -15.94 -6.22
N ASP A 267 20.23 -15.84 -5.50
CA ASP A 267 20.61 -14.65 -4.75
C ASP A 267 20.94 -13.54 -5.75
N ARG A 268 19.94 -12.70 -6.05
CA ARG A 268 20.08 -11.53 -6.90
C ARG A 268 20.16 -10.29 -6.03
N ALA A 269 20.93 -9.29 -6.46
CA ALA A 269 20.92 -8.00 -5.81
C ALA A 269 19.48 -7.45 -5.72
N PRO A 270 19.10 -6.83 -4.59
CA PRO A 270 17.78 -6.24 -4.45
C PRO A 270 17.59 -5.05 -5.39
N ARG A 271 16.34 -4.86 -5.83
CA ARG A 271 15.96 -3.84 -6.81
C ARG A 271 15.59 -2.52 -6.15
N LEU A 272 15.85 -1.43 -6.85
CA LEU A 272 15.39 -0.09 -6.51
C LEU A 272 14.56 0.46 -7.67
N ASP A 273 13.25 0.42 -7.53
CA ASP A 273 12.32 0.98 -8.52
C ASP A 273 11.76 2.31 -7.99
N LEU A 274 11.44 3.24 -8.90
CA LEU A 274 10.84 4.55 -8.56
C LEU A 274 9.38 4.61 -8.98
N VAL A 275 8.59 5.43 -8.31
CA VAL A 275 7.18 5.68 -8.64
C VAL A 275 6.94 7.16 -8.92
N TYR A 276 6.39 7.45 -10.10
CA TYR A 276 5.91 8.76 -10.50
C TYR A 276 4.39 8.88 -10.26
N ASN A 277 4.01 9.98 -9.62
CA ASN A 277 2.63 10.40 -9.43
C ASN A 277 2.49 11.86 -9.89
N PRO A 278 1.58 12.17 -10.83
CA PRO A 278 1.31 13.53 -11.28
C PRO A 278 1.05 14.52 -10.14
N GLY A 279 1.49 15.76 -10.30
CA GLY A 279 1.22 16.84 -9.33
C GLY A 279 -0.15 17.50 -9.45
N GLY A 280 -1.09 16.88 -10.18
CA GLY A 280 -2.41 17.46 -10.43
C GLY A 280 -3.35 16.54 -11.20
N ALA A 281 -4.46 17.13 -11.68
CA ALA A 281 -5.59 16.48 -12.35
C ALA A 281 -5.32 16.12 -13.83
N PHE A 282 -4.22 15.44 -14.12
CA PHE A 282 -3.87 15.00 -15.47
C PHE A 282 -3.31 13.58 -15.46
N LEU A 283 -3.33 12.92 -16.62
CA LEU A 283 -2.76 11.58 -16.79
C LEU A 283 -1.24 11.64 -16.89
N PRO A 284 -0.53 10.61 -16.37
CA PRO A 284 0.91 10.53 -16.53
C PRO A 284 1.28 10.43 -18.03
N PRO A 285 2.45 10.97 -18.43
CA PRO A 285 3.03 10.69 -19.74
C PRO A 285 3.36 9.20 -19.93
N SER A 286 3.80 8.84 -21.14
CA SER A 286 4.35 7.50 -21.41
C SER A 286 5.43 7.12 -20.39
N GLN A 287 5.30 5.92 -19.80
CA GLN A 287 6.25 5.41 -18.82
C GLN A 287 7.67 5.32 -19.38
N SER A 288 7.86 4.87 -20.63
CA SER A 288 9.19 4.76 -21.22
C SER A 288 9.87 6.11 -21.42
N ALA A 289 9.12 7.11 -21.87
CA ALA A 289 9.63 8.47 -22.05
C ALA A 289 9.97 9.12 -20.70
N LEU A 290 9.10 8.95 -19.71
CA LEU A 290 9.33 9.52 -18.38
C LEU A 290 10.47 8.80 -17.65
N GLU A 291 10.60 7.48 -17.80
CA GLU A 291 11.72 6.71 -17.25
C GLU A 291 13.05 7.21 -17.81
N ALA A 292 13.15 7.40 -19.13
CA ALA A 292 14.35 7.94 -19.75
C ALA A 292 14.70 9.34 -19.22
N ALA A 293 13.70 10.21 -19.05
CA ALA A 293 13.90 11.54 -18.47
C ALA A 293 14.36 11.48 -17.01
N TYR A 294 13.76 10.62 -16.19
CA TYR A 294 14.16 10.37 -14.81
C TYR A 294 15.62 9.88 -14.73
N ARG A 295 15.98 8.87 -15.53
CA ARG A 295 17.34 8.33 -15.58
C ARG A 295 18.35 9.42 -15.93
N ALA A 296 18.08 10.17 -16.99
CA ALA A 296 18.98 11.24 -17.43
C ALA A 296 19.16 12.32 -16.35
N LYS A 297 18.06 12.80 -15.75
CA LYS A 297 18.13 13.90 -14.78
C LYS A 297 18.78 13.48 -13.46
N LEU A 298 18.36 12.34 -12.90
CA LEU A 298 18.88 11.85 -11.62
C LEU A 298 20.35 11.42 -11.72
N ALA A 299 20.77 10.83 -12.83
CA ALA A 299 22.17 10.51 -13.05
C ALA A 299 23.03 11.78 -13.22
N ALA A 300 22.60 12.73 -14.06
CA ALA A 300 23.39 13.92 -14.36
C ALA A 300 23.53 14.86 -13.15
N ASP A 301 22.46 15.07 -12.40
CA ASP A 301 22.47 16.03 -11.29
C ASP A 301 23.03 15.41 -9.99
N TRP A 302 22.77 14.12 -9.74
CA TRP A 302 22.94 13.51 -8.42
C TRP A 302 23.69 12.18 -8.42
N GLY A 303 24.07 11.65 -9.58
CA GLY A 303 24.74 10.35 -9.70
C GLY A 303 23.88 9.16 -9.28
N ILE A 304 22.55 9.29 -9.34
CA ILE A 304 21.60 8.27 -8.88
C ILE A 304 21.22 7.31 -10.02
N ALA A 305 21.18 6.01 -9.71
CA ALA A 305 20.68 4.96 -10.57
C ALA A 305 19.46 4.25 -9.94
N PHE A 306 18.59 3.68 -10.78
CA PHE A 306 17.43 2.88 -10.37
C PHE A 306 17.10 1.84 -11.45
N ASP A 307 16.32 0.81 -11.14
CA ASP A 307 16.04 -0.33 -12.01
C ASP A 307 14.85 -0.08 -12.95
N SER A 308 13.75 0.50 -12.48
CA SER A 308 12.57 0.82 -13.31
C SER A 308 11.77 2.00 -12.73
N LEU A 309 11.00 2.70 -13.58
CA LEU A 309 10.04 3.73 -13.18
C LEU A 309 8.61 3.23 -13.42
N PHE A 310 7.75 3.33 -12.42
CA PHE A 310 6.32 3.06 -12.53
C PHE A 310 5.53 4.37 -12.54
N CYS A 311 4.74 4.59 -13.58
CA CYS A 311 3.86 5.75 -13.69
C CYS A 311 2.46 5.38 -13.21
N MET A 312 1.87 6.19 -12.33
CA MET A 312 0.50 5.96 -11.86
C MET A 312 -0.33 7.23 -12.01
N ALA A 313 -1.58 7.09 -12.44
CA ALA A 313 -2.54 8.17 -12.29
C ALA A 313 -2.89 8.36 -10.81
N ASN A 314 -3.19 9.59 -10.40
CA ASN A 314 -3.69 9.81 -9.06
C ASN A 314 -5.11 9.26 -8.94
N MET A 315 -5.32 8.31 -8.04
CA MET A 315 -6.68 7.81 -7.81
C MET A 315 -7.55 8.94 -7.23
N PRO A 316 -8.76 9.17 -7.75
CA PRO A 316 -9.65 10.25 -7.32
C PRO A 316 -10.33 9.89 -6.00
N ILE A 317 -9.54 9.66 -4.94
CA ILE A 317 -9.99 9.25 -3.61
C ILE A 317 -9.25 10.02 -2.52
N LYS A 318 -9.90 10.15 -1.35
CA LYS A 318 -9.33 10.76 -0.14
C LYS A 318 -8.79 12.17 -0.40
N ARG A 319 -7.61 12.54 0.15
CA ARG A 319 -7.05 13.89 0.09
C ARG A 319 -7.02 14.48 -1.32
N PHE A 320 -6.67 13.68 -2.33
CA PHE A 320 -6.67 14.16 -3.70
C PHE A 320 -8.09 14.45 -4.21
N ALA A 321 -9.07 13.60 -3.88
CA ALA A 321 -10.47 13.88 -4.21
C ALA A 321 -11.00 15.11 -3.46
N ASP A 322 -10.58 15.32 -2.22
CA ASP A 322 -10.98 16.48 -1.42
C ASP A 322 -10.42 17.77 -2.05
N GLU A 323 -9.13 17.79 -2.41
CA GLU A 323 -8.49 18.89 -3.13
C GLU A 323 -9.22 19.20 -4.46
N LEU A 324 -9.53 18.16 -5.25
CA LEU A 324 -10.28 18.33 -6.49
C LEU A 324 -11.71 18.83 -6.27
N ARG A 325 -12.37 18.49 -5.15
CA ARG A 325 -13.71 19.01 -4.83
C ARG A 325 -13.67 20.47 -4.45
N GLU A 326 -12.71 20.86 -3.63
CA GLU A 326 -12.49 22.27 -3.25
C GLU A 326 -12.19 23.13 -4.48
N ALA A 327 -11.45 22.59 -5.46
CA ALA A 327 -11.18 23.26 -6.73
C ALA A 327 -12.33 23.17 -7.76
N GLY A 328 -13.41 22.43 -7.48
CA GLY A 328 -14.51 22.21 -8.44
C GLY A 328 -14.12 21.34 -9.65
N GLN A 329 -13.05 20.56 -9.55
CA GLN A 329 -12.44 19.79 -10.63
C GLN A 329 -12.72 18.27 -10.57
N LEU A 330 -13.29 17.75 -9.48
CA LEU A 330 -13.42 16.29 -9.30
C LEU A 330 -14.23 15.61 -10.42
N GLY A 331 -15.37 16.19 -10.82
CA GLY A 331 -16.19 15.63 -11.90
C GLY A 331 -15.46 15.63 -13.25
N ALA A 332 -14.79 16.74 -13.58
CA ALA A 332 -14.00 16.85 -14.80
C ALA A 332 -12.82 15.86 -14.83
N TYR A 333 -12.16 15.63 -13.69
CA TYR A 333 -11.09 14.65 -13.60
C TYR A 333 -11.59 13.21 -13.75
N LEU A 334 -12.72 12.85 -13.12
CA LEU A 334 -13.33 11.54 -13.34
C LEU A 334 -13.74 11.33 -14.80
N GLN A 335 -14.27 12.38 -15.45
CA GLN A 335 -14.60 12.32 -16.88
C GLN A 335 -13.34 12.10 -17.73
N LEU A 336 -12.22 12.78 -17.42
CA LEU A 336 -10.94 12.54 -18.08
C LEU A 336 -10.49 11.07 -17.96
N LEU A 337 -10.61 10.46 -16.77
CA LEU A 337 -10.26 9.05 -16.57
C LEU A 337 -11.16 8.11 -17.40
N LEU A 338 -12.45 8.42 -17.50
CA LEU A 338 -13.41 7.66 -18.29
C LEU A 338 -13.14 7.79 -19.79
N ASP A 339 -12.91 9.01 -20.28
CA ASP A 339 -12.62 9.30 -21.68
C ASP A 339 -11.30 8.66 -22.13
N ALA A 340 -10.34 8.55 -21.22
CA ALA A 340 -9.06 7.90 -21.45
C ALA A 340 -9.07 6.39 -21.17
N PHE A 341 -10.24 5.76 -21.01
CA PHE A 341 -10.35 4.32 -20.79
C PHE A 341 -9.62 3.54 -21.89
N ASN A 342 -8.66 2.69 -21.48
CA ASN A 342 -7.98 1.76 -22.34
C ASN A 342 -8.31 0.31 -21.93
N PRO A 343 -9.04 -0.46 -22.76
CA PRO A 343 -9.44 -1.83 -22.44
C PRO A 343 -8.27 -2.80 -22.30
N GLU A 344 -7.10 -2.52 -22.88
CA GLU A 344 -5.91 -3.36 -22.74
C GLU A 344 -5.44 -3.45 -21.28
N ASN A 345 -5.66 -2.38 -20.51
CA ASN A 345 -5.29 -2.32 -19.09
C ASN A 345 -6.16 -3.22 -18.21
N LEU A 346 -7.34 -3.65 -18.65
CA LEU A 346 -8.25 -4.46 -17.84
C LEU A 346 -7.57 -5.74 -17.34
N ASN A 347 -6.77 -6.37 -18.19
CA ASN A 347 -6.07 -7.62 -17.85
C ASN A 347 -4.84 -7.41 -16.98
N ALA A 348 -4.27 -6.20 -16.96
CA ALA A 348 -3.08 -5.83 -16.20
C ALA A 348 -3.37 -5.29 -14.80
N THR A 349 -4.65 -5.07 -14.44
CA THR A 349 -5.01 -4.51 -13.13
C THR A 349 -4.55 -5.38 -11.95
N MET A 350 -3.89 -4.76 -10.96
CA MET A 350 -3.27 -5.44 -9.82
C MET A 350 -4.26 -6.29 -9.00
N CYS A 351 -5.52 -5.87 -8.90
CA CYS A 351 -6.57 -6.58 -8.14
C CYS A 351 -6.89 -7.97 -8.70
N ARG A 352 -6.40 -8.30 -9.90
CA ARG A 352 -6.56 -9.62 -10.51
C ARG A 352 -5.64 -10.67 -9.92
N SER A 353 -4.42 -10.31 -9.51
CA SER A 353 -3.40 -11.23 -9.02
C SER A 353 -2.97 -10.95 -7.57
N MET A 354 -3.44 -9.85 -6.97
CA MET A 354 -3.09 -9.44 -5.61
C MET A 354 -4.23 -9.59 -4.61
N VAL A 355 -3.94 -10.03 -3.39
CA VAL A 355 -4.82 -9.83 -2.22
C VAL A 355 -4.22 -8.74 -1.33
N HIS A 356 -5.05 -7.84 -0.81
CA HIS A 356 -4.63 -6.80 0.13
C HIS A 356 -5.11 -7.13 1.56
N VAL A 357 -4.23 -7.01 2.54
CA VAL A 357 -4.53 -7.14 3.98
C VAL A 357 -4.23 -5.83 4.69
N ALA A 358 -5.22 -5.28 5.37
CA ALA A 358 -5.08 -4.08 6.18
C ALA A 358 -4.47 -4.37 7.57
N TYR A 359 -4.09 -3.31 8.28
CA TYR A 359 -3.50 -3.40 9.62
C TYR A 359 -4.41 -4.11 10.63
N ASP A 360 -5.73 -3.98 10.49
CA ASP A 360 -6.74 -4.63 11.33
C ASP A 360 -7.07 -6.07 10.88
N GLY A 361 -6.33 -6.59 9.91
CA GLY A 361 -6.51 -7.93 9.34
C GLY A 361 -7.66 -8.03 8.36
N SER A 362 -8.34 -6.93 8.01
CA SER A 362 -9.37 -6.96 6.96
C SER A 362 -8.75 -7.21 5.58
N ILE A 363 -9.45 -8.01 4.78
CA ILE A 363 -9.05 -8.39 3.43
C ILE A 363 -9.76 -7.47 2.43
N HIS A 364 -9.06 -7.11 1.36
CA HIS A 364 -9.55 -6.31 0.23
C HIS A 364 -8.92 -6.80 -1.08
N ASP A 365 -9.52 -6.45 -2.23
CA ASP A 365 -8.96 -6.82 -3.53
C ASP A 365 -7.71 -6.02 -3.91
N CYS A 366 -7.59 -4.78 -3.41
CA CYS A 366 -6.43 -3.90 -3.58
C CYS A 366 -6.42 -2.82 -2.47
N ASP A 367 -5.34 -2.05 -2.40
CA ASP A 367 -5.18 -0.89 -1.51
C ASP A 367 -6.23 0.21 -1.74
N PHE A 368 -6.63 0.48 -2.98
CA PHE A 368 -7.67 1.48 -3.25
C PHE A 368 -9.05 1.03 -2.76
N ASN A 369 -9.35 -0.27 -2.87
CA ASN A 369 -10.55 -0.85 -2.27
C ASN A 369 -10.48 -0.76 -0.74
N TYR A 370 -9.32 -1.01 -0.14
CA TYR A 370 -9.10 -0.77 1.28
C TYR A 370 -9.33 0.69 1.69
N ALA A 371 -8.79 1.65 0.93
CA ALA A 371 -8.94 3.08 1.18
C ALA A 371 -10.41 3.51 1.21
N LEU A 372 -11.24 2.96 0.31
CA LEU A 372 -12.68 3.22 0.24
C LEU A 372 -13.55 2.27 1.08
N GLY A 373 -12.94 1.28 1.75
CA GLY A 373 -13.66 0.28 2.55
C GLY A 373 -14.58 -0.62 1.73
N ILE A 374 -14.20 -0.90 0.49
CA ILE A 374 -14.87 -1.85 -0.39
C ILE A 374 -14.39 -3.26 0.02
N PRO A 375 -15.25 -4.11 0.61
CA PRO A 375 -14.87 -5.46 1.00
C PRO A 375 -14.78 -6.39 -0.22
N PRO A 376 -14.13 -7.55 -0.09
CA PRO A 376 -14.21 -8.61 -1.08
C PRO A 376 -15.67 -9.06 -1.27
N ALA A 377 -15.97 -9.61 -2.44
CA ALA A 377 -17.31 -10.05 -2.78
C ALA A 377 -17.85 -11.13 -1.81
N ASN A 378 -16.97 -12.04 -1.36
CA ASN A 378 -17.35 -13.11 -0.45
C ASN A 378 -17.40 -12.62 1.02
N PRO A 379 -18.60 -12.55 1.64
CA PRO A 379 -18.73 -12.04 3.00
C PRO A 379 -18.14 -12.97 4.07
N ARG A 380 -17.80 -14.22 3.75
CA ARG A 380 -17.12 -15.16 4.66
C ARG A 380 -15.61 -14.94 4.73
N ARG A 381 -15.03 -14.12 3.86
CA ARG A 381 -13.57 -13.89 3.77
C ARG A 381 -13.21 -12.42 3.95
N ARG A 382 -13.74 -11.78 4.98
CA ARG A 382 -13.52 -10.35 5.25
C ARG A 382 -12.26 -10.08 6.05
N THR A 383 -11.73 -11.07 6.75
CA THR A 383 -10.49 -10.94 7.51
C THR A 383 -9.61 -12.18 7.38
N VAL A 384 -8.31 -12.02 7.64
CA VAL A 384 -7.33 -13.12 7.66
C VAL A 384 -7.64 -14.20 8.70
N PHE A 385 -8.47 -13.88 9.69
CA PHE A 385 -8.91 -14.82 10.72
C PHE A 385 -10.13 -15.66 10.30
N GLN A 386 -10.74 -15.33 9.17
CA GLN A 386 -11.87 -16.08 8.59
C GLN A 386 -11.47 -16.97 7.43
N LEU A 387 -10.21 -16.93 6.99
CA LEU A 387 -9.67 -17.91 6.06
C LEU A 387 -9.38 -19.20 6.82
N ASP A 388 -9.80 -20.33 6.28
CA ASP A 388 -9.65 -21.63 6.95
C ASP A 388 -8.19 -22.09 6.90
N SER A 389 -7.53 -21.92 5.76
CA SER A 389 -6.24 -22.54 5.45
C SER A 389 -5.27 -21.61 4.69
N SER A 390 -5.73 -20.88 3.66
CA SER A 390 -4.83 -20.17 2.73
C SER A 390 -5.53 -19.07 1.95
N PHE A 391 -4.77 -18.22 1.26
CA PHE A 391 -5.32 -17.23 0.31
C PHE A 391 -5.75 -17.87 -1.03
N ALA A 392 -5.40 -19.13 -1.30
CA ALA A 392 -5.88 -19.87 -2.47
C ALA A 392 -7.41 -19.97 -2.50
N GLU A 393 -8.02 -19.93 -1.32
CA GLU A 393 -9.45 -19.90 -1.10
C GLU A 393 -10.17 -18.69 -1.73
N MET A 394 -9.43 -17.64 -2.08
CA MET A 394 -9.95 -16.46 -2.77
C MET A 394 -9.85 -16.56 -4.30
N ALA A 395 -9.33 -17.65 -4.85
CA ALA A 395 -9.25 -17.83 -6.30
C ALA A 395 -10.64 -17.75 -6.95
N ASP A 396 -10.67 -17.19 -8.17
CA ASP A 396 -11.89 -17.02 -8.98
C ASP A 396 -13.00 -16.18 -8.33
N GLU A 397 -12.76 -15.55 -7.17
CA GLU A 397 -13.74 -14.67 -6.54
C GLU A 397 -13.93 -13.37 -7.35
N PRO A 398 -15.17 -12.83 -7.40
CA PRO A 398 -15.42 -11.53 -8.02
C PRO A 398 -14.68 -10.40 -7.31
N ILE A 399 -14.21 -9.43 -8.08
CA ILE A 399 -13.54 -8.23 -7.58
C ILE A 399 -14.56 -7.11 -7.34
N GLY A 400 -14.39 -6.36 -6.26
CA GLY A 400 -15.14 -5.12 -6.01
C GLY A 400 -14.67 -3.97 -6.90
N PHE A 401 -15.58 -3.36 -7.66
CA PHE A 401 -15.29 -2.19 -8.51
C PHE A 401 -16.01 -0.92 -8.02
N GLY A 402 -15.38 0.23 -8.24
CA GLY A 402 -15.92 1.56 -7.93
C GLY A 402 -15.51 2.59 -8.98
N HIS A 403 -15.79 3.88 -8.72
CA HIS A 403 -15.43 4.98 -9.63
C HIS A 403 -13.91 5.18 -9.75
N HIS A 404 -13.17 4.95 -8.66
CA HIS A 404 -11.71 5.05 -8.65
C HIS A 404 -11.03 4.09 -9.61
N CYS A 405 -11.66 2.95 -9.92
CA CYS A 405 -11.12 1.94 -10.81
C CYS A 405 -10.89 2.46 -12.24
N TRP A 406 -11.57 3.54 -12.66
CA TRP A 406 -11.25 4.21 -13.93
C TRP A 406 -9.79 4.66 -14.00
N GLY A 407 -9.22 5.11 -12.88
CA GLY A 407 -7.81 5.51 -12.83
C GLY A 407 -6.86 4.34 -13.12
N CYS A 408 -7.22 3.12 -12.73
CA CYS A 408 -6.39 1.93 -12.97
C CYS A 408 -6.38 1.50 -14.45
N VAL A 409 -7.41 1.86 -15.21
CA VAL A 409 -7.59 1.46 -16.62
C VAL A 409 -7.47 2.63 -17.60
N ALA A 410 -7.25 3.84 -17.12
CA ALA A 410 -7.07 5.02 -17.95
C ALA A 410 -5.64 5.11 -18.52
N GLY A 411 -5.51 5.55 -19.77
CA GLY A 411 -4.22 5.80 -20.43
C GLY A 411 -3.31 4.57 -20.45
N ALA A 412 -2.11 4.72 -19.88
CA ALA A 412 -1.11 3.66 -19.77
C ALA A 412 -1.34 2.67 -18.61
N GLY A 413 -2.39 2.88 -17.80
CA GLY A 413 -2.67 2.06 -16.61
C GLY A 413 -1.98 2.57 -15.35
N SER A 414 -2.26 1.92 -14.22
CA SER A 414 -1.65 2.23 -12.91
C SER A 414 -1.31 0.95 -12.12
N SER A 415 -1.08 -0.18 -12.80
CA SER A 415 -0.88 -1.50 -12.19
C SER A 415 0.34 -2.20 -12.74
#